data_AF-A0A083ZY01-F1
#
_entry.id   AF-A0A083ZY01-F1
#
_cell.length_a   1.000
_cell.length_b   1.000
_cell.length_c   1.000
_cell.angle_alpha   90.00
_cell.angle_beta   90.00
_cell.angle_gamma   90.00
#
_symmetry.space_group_name_H-M   'P 1'
#
loop_
_entity.id
_entity.type
_entity.pdbx_description
1 polymer ?
#
loop_
_entity_poly.entity_id
_entity_poly.type
_entity_poly.pdbx_seq_one_letter_code
_entity_poly.pdbx_strand_id
1 'polypeptide(L)'
;MRYCLVLLLLLCAHSYAGDGDMEPLKKDDYTRQSIAQDLRKELNLADTLFYIKQISSKGDVAYFCGLLKDQSNHFLAGKNNQYHVYDRILIRTDKGWISAVNLDSDVAAPEQAHCFYDNGTVLQRQTVQNKVEAQGRKNICQPVYKDDPLRTQILDGLRDSYIGDSNTLTLNTSSPAVKFVVTELCASENYARFFGKASGDTPSPYRAGRGYFDVILQKTDKGTWRTVPENMVLTQQSTVHWSLHNHWILDGYLADTANNLRQRCVQAGDTLRLSGLLREQGTGGDAYWVIALDQPLACVRDADVAQPDWNTQMQLMLSAEERAAFTALLGKKVVAGGDISLALSSAHHTPLVLNNIFRITAQ
;
A
#
# COMPACT_ATOMS: atom_id res chain seq x y z
N MET A 1 44.63 -0.03 5.32
CA MET A 1 43.42 0.36 4.54
C MET A 1 42.27 -0.65 4.60
N ARG A 2 42.50 -1.97 4.65
CA ARG A 2 41.41 -2.97 4.80
C ARG A 2 40.64 -2.87 6.13
N TYR A 3 41.32 -2.55 7.24
CA TYR A 3 40.68 -2.40 8.56
C TYR A 3 39.84 -1.11 8.70
N CYS A 4 40.23 0.00 8.04
CA CYS A 4 39.44 1.24 8.04
C CYS A 4 38.11 1.07 7.30
N LEU A 5 38.07 0.25 6.25
CA LEU A 5 36.85 -0.02 5.49
C LEU A 5 35.86 -0.89 6.28
N VAL A 6 36.36 -1.84 7.08
CA VAL A 6 35.54 -2.64 8.00
C VAL A 6 35.01 -1.80 9.16
N LEU A 7 35.82 -0.88 9.70
CA LEU A 7 35.36 0.05 10.74
C LEU A 7 34.32 1.06 10.21
N LEU A 8 34.49 1.56 8.99
CA LEU A 8 33.49 2.40 8.32
C LEU A 8 32.20 1.63 8.01
N LEU A 9 32.30 0.36 7.61
CA LEU A 9 31.13 -0.50 7.40
C LEU A 9 30.41 -0.81 8.72
N LEU A 10 31.14 -1.00 9.83
CA LEU A 10 30.55 -1.19 11.16
C LEU A 10 29.89 0.11 11.68
N LEU A 11 30.53 1.27 11.49
CA LEU A 11 29.96 2.57 11.84
C LEU A 11 28.73 2.89 10.97
N CYS A 12 28.76 2.59 9.67
CA CYS A 12 27.61 2.76 8.78
C CYS A 12 26.49 1.76 9.07
N ALA A 13 26.79 0.55 9.55
CA ALA A 13 25.77 -0.42 9.98
C ALA A 13 25.09 0.00 11.30
N HIS A 14 25.81 0.66 12.22
CA HIS A 14 25.21 1.21 13.45
C HIS A 14 24.49 2.55 13.22
N SER A 15 24.81 3.26 12.15
CA SER A 15 24.14 4.52 11.79
C SER A 15 22.80 4.32 11.07
N TYR A 16 22.51 3.11 10.60
CA TYR A 16 21.31 2.77 9.83
C TYR A 16 20.31 1.88 10.57
N ALA A 17 20.62 1.48 11.79
CA ALA A 17 19.61 1.00 12.72
C ALA A 17 19.10 2.23 13.48
N GLY A 18 17.79 2.48 13.47
CA GLY A 18 17.16 3.48 14.34
C GLY A 18 17.25 3.10 15.83
N ASP A 19 18.21 2.26 16.22
CA ASP A 19 18.42 1.78 17.58
C ASP A 19 19.06 2.90 18.38
N GLY A 20 18.32 3.38 19.37
CA GLY A 20 18.79 4.42 20.25
C GLY A 20 17.81 4.71 21.37
N ASP A 21 18.35 5.40 22.35
CA ASP A 21 17.63 5.91 23.50
C ASP A 21 16.48 6.82 23.05
N MET A 22 15.31 6.62 23.66
CA MET A 22 14.20 7.56 23.57
C MET A 22 14.59 8.83 24.34
N GLU A 23 14.42 9.99 23.70
CA GLU A 23 14.83 11.26 24.28
C GLU A 23 13.66 11.88 25.05
N PRO A 24 13.82 12.26 26.33
CA PRO A 24 12.80 12.97 27.08
C PRO A 24 12.49 14.33 26.42
N LEU A 25 11.21 14.61 26.19
CA LEU A 25 10.80 15.86 25.52
C LEU A 25 10.58 16.98 26.54
N LYS A 26 11.23 18.12 26.31
CA LYS A 26 11.13 19.32 27.16
C LYS A 26 9.73 19.94 27.09
N LYS A 27 9.38 20.77 28.09
CA LYS A 27 8.02 21.35 28.23
C LYS A 27 7.59 22.19 27.03
N ASP A 28 8.52 22.90 26.43
CA ASP A 28 8.36 23.79 25.26
C ASP A 28 8.59 23.08 23.92
N ASP A 29 8.87 21.77 23.93
CA ASP A 29 9.10 20.99 22.71
C ASP A 29 7.82 20.86 21.87
N TYR A 30 7.91 21.20 20.59
CA TYR A 30 6.78 21.13 19.66
C TYR A 30 6.23 19.69 19.51
N THR A 31 7.10 18.69 19.49
CA THR A 31 6.71 17.27 19.39
C THR A 31 5.92 16.86 20.62
N ARG A 32 6.32 17.32 21.82
CA ARG A 32 5.56 17.08 23.06
C ARG A 32 4.15 17.64 22.98
N GLN A 33 4.01 18.88 22.49
CA GLN A 33 2.71 19.53 22.35
C GLN A 33 1.85 18.80 21.32
N SER A 34 2.43 18.43 20.17
CA SER A 34 1.76 17.67 19.11
C SER A 34 1.26 16.32 19.61
N ILE A 35 2.10 15.53 20.29
CA ILE A 35 1.70 14.23 20.87
C ILE A 35 0.54 14.41 21.85
N ALA A 36 0.64 15.37 22.77
CA ALA A 36 -0.40 15.59 23.77
C ALA A 36 -1.72 16.10 23.15
N GLN A 37 -1.64 16.92 22.10
CA GLN A 37 -2.81 17.42 21.38
C GLN A 37 -3.50 16.30 20.58
N ASP A 38 -2.72 15.52 19.84
CA ASP A 38 -3.24 14.42 19.03
C ASP A 38 -3.86 13.34 19.91
N LEU A 39 -3.22 12.98 21.04
CA LEU A 39 -3.78 12.04 22.00
C LEU A 39 -5.10 12.55 22.61
N ARG A 40 -5.20 13.85 22.95
CA ARG A 40 -6.47 14.43 23.42
C ARG A 40 -7.54 14.37 22.35
N LYS A 41 -7.19 14.68 21.09
CA LYS A 41 -8.13 14.62 19.97
C LYS A 41 -8.61 13.19 19.74
N GLU A 42 -7.71 12.22 19.74
CA GLU A 42 -8.01 10.79 19.60
C GLU A 42 -9.02 10.32 20.66
N LEU A 43 -8.85 10.79 21.89
CA LEU A 43 -9.66 10.39 23.04
C LEU A 43 -10.87 11.31 23.29
N ASN A 44 -11.11 12.31 22.44
CA ASN A 44 -12.18 13.31 22.57
C ASN A 44 -12.13 14.11 23.90
N LEU A 45 -10.95 14.59 24.27
CA LEU A 45 -10.65 15.25 25.56
C LEU A 45 -10.44 16.78 25.44
N ALA A 46 -11.22 17.45 24.59
CA ALA A 46 -10.96 18.82 24.09
C ALA A 46 -10.75 19.89 25.18
N ASP A 47 -11.46 19.81 26.32
CA ASP A 47 -11.42 20.82 27.38
C ASP A 47 -10.46 20.50 28.54
N THR A 48 -9.61 19.48 28.37
CA THR A 48 -8.72 19.00 29.43
C THR A 48 -7.25 19.18 29.05
N LEU A 49 -6.38 19.16 30.06
CA LEU A 49 -4.93 19.25 29.91
C LEU A 49 -4.27 18.02 30.52
N PHE A 50 -3.24 17.50 29.86
CA PHE A 50 -2.45 16.42 30.44
C PHE A 50 -1.44 16.96 31.47
N TYR A 51 -1.50 16.43 32.68
CA TYR A 51 -0.36 16.38 33.59
C TYR A 51 0.55 15.23 33.18
N ILE A 52 1.53 15.55 32.34
CA ILE A 52 2.45 14.57 31.75
C ILE A 52 3.53 14.22 32.76
N LYS A 53 3.57 12.96 33.21
CA LYS A 53 4.62 12.41 34.08
C LYS A 53 5.86 12.05 33.29
N GLN A 54 5.67 11.38 32.15
CA GLN A 54 6.76 10.99 31.27
C GLN A 54 6.34 11.15 29.82
N ILE A 55 7.24 11.71 29.02
CA ILE A 55 7.08 11.73 27.57
C ILE A 55 8.47 11.68 26.93
N SER A 56 8.62 10.77 25.98
CA SER A 56 9.86 10.63 25.23
C SER A 56 9.55 10.20 23.80
N SER A 57 10.41 10.54 22.85
CA SER A 57 10.27 10.08 21.49
C SER A 57 11.62 9.82 20.83
N LYS A 58 11.59 9.00 19.78
CA LYS A 58 12.69 8.84 18.85
C LYS A 58 12.10 8.55 17.48
N GLY A 59 12.38 9.41 16.51
CA GLY A 59 11.83 9.29 15.15
C GLY A 59 10.29 9.35 15.14
N ASP A 60 9.68 8.28 14.69
CA ASP A 60 8.24 8.06 14.50
C ASP A 60 7.55 7.28 15.62
N VAL A 61 8.22 7.06 16.76
CA VAL A 61 7.66 6.38 17.94
C VAL A 61 7.80 7.27 19.17
N ALA A 62 6.75 7.30 20.00
CA ALA A 62 6.70 8.04 21.24
C ALA A 62 6.13 7.19 22.38
N TYR A 63 6.62 7.44 23.59
CA TYR A 63 6.04 6.96 24.82
C TYR A 63 5.44 8.14 25.59
N PHE A 64 4.22 7.98 26.08
CA PHE A 64 3.49 8.98 26.82
C PHE A 64 2.87 8.35 28.07
N CYS A 65 3.03 9.02 29.21
CA CYS A 65 2.37 8.68 30.46
C CYS A 65 1.93 9.96 31.18
N GLY A 66 0.65 10.04 31.56
CA GLY A 66 0.14 11.19 32.29
C GLY A 66 -1.29 11.02 32.81
N LEU A 67 -1.74 12.02 33.56
CA LEU A 67 -3.11 12.14 34.06
C LEU A 67 -3.80 13.36 33.43
N LEU A 68 -5.11 13.46 33.58
CA LEU A 68 -5.85 14.64 33.19
C LEU A 68 -6.01 15.66 34.32
N LYS A 69 -5.98 16.92 33.91
CA LYS A 69 -6.37 18.07 34.70
C LYS A 69 -7.39 18.93 33.95
N ASP A 70 -8.21 19.64 34.71
CA ASP A 70 -9.03 20.73 34.17
C ASP A 70 -8.18 21.98 33.88
N GLN A 71 -8.82 23.01 33.33
CA GLN A 71 -8.19 24.32 33.08
C GLN A 71 -7.79 25.06 34.37
N SER A 72 -8.39 24.69 35.50
CA SER A 72 -8.10 25.22 36.83
C SER A 72 -7.01 24.41 37.58
N ASN A 73 -6.33 23.48 36.89
CA ASN A 73 -5.22 22.67 37.39
C ASN A 73 -5.60 21.61 38.46
N HIS A 74 -6.87 21.22 38.56
CA HIS A 74 -7.33 20.10 39.39
C HIS A 74 -7.30 18.78 38.62
N PHE A 75 -6.89 17.69 39.28
CA PHE A 75 -6.95 16.35 38.69
C PHE A 75 -8.38 15.88 38.49
N LEU A 76 -8.65 15.32 37.31
CA LEU A 76 -9.97 14.81 36.96
C LEU A 76 -10.07 13.32 37.30
N ALA A 77 -10.98 12.99 38.21
CA ALA A 77 -11.36 11.60 38.47
C ALA A 77 -12.34 11.10 37.41
N GLY A 78 -12.13 9.88 36.94
CA GLY A 78 -13.03 9.16 36.06
C GLY A 78 -14.16 8.46 36.81
N LYS A 79 -14.63 7.34 36.25
CA LYS A 79 -15.68 6.52 36.87
C LYS A 79 -15.18 5.94 38.21
N ASN A 80 -16.09 5.74 39.16
CA ASN A 80 -15.79 5.17 40.48
C ASN A 80 -14.80 5.97 41.32
N ASN A 81 -14.65 7.28 41.05
CA ASN A 81 -13.74 8.16 41.78
C ASN A 81 -12.25 7.73 41.69
N GLN A 82 -11.89 6.99 40.63
CA GLN A 82 -10.52 6.63 40.32
C GLN A 82 -9.95 7.59 39.28
N TYR A 83 -8.64 7.84 39.34
CA TYR A 83 -7.92 8.64 38.37
C TYR A 83 -7.36 7.75 37.28
N HIS A 84 -7.66 8.09 36.03
CA HIS A 84 -7.18 7.35 34.88
C HIS A 84 -5.76 7.78 34.51
N VAL A 85 -4.85 6.82 34.44
CA VAL A 85 -3.48 7.01 33.97
C VAL A 85 -3.43 6.67 32.50
N TYR A 86 -3.25 7.70 31.67
CA TYR A 86 -3.07 7.56 30.23
C TYR A 86 -1.64 7.14 29.97
N ASP A 87 -1.42 5.86 29.72
CA ASP A 87 -0.14 5.24 29.45
C ASP A 87 -0.16 4.60 28.05
N ARG A 88 0.64 5.15 27.16
CA ARG A 88 0.48 5.01 25.71
C ARG A 88 1.82 4.90 25.03
N ILE A 89 1.88 3.97 24.09
CA ILE A 89 2.86 4.04 23.00
C ILE A 89 2.13 4.63 21.81
N LEU A 90 2.68 5.70 21.25
CA LEU A 90 2.18 6.34 20.05
C LEU A 90 3.15 6.15 18.90
N ILE A 91 2.60 6.12 17.70
CA ILE A 91 3.37 6.18 16.47
C ILE A 91 2.94 7.38 15.64
N ARG A 92 3.86 7.92 14.86
CA ARG A 92 3.58 8.99 13.91
C ARG A 92 3.03 8.40 12.62
N THR A 93 1.86 8.87 12.22
CA THR A 93 1.18 8.50 10.98
C THR A 93 1.02 9.69 10.04
N ASP A 94 0.44 9.45 8.88
CA ASP A 94 -0.03 10.46 7.94
C ASP A 94 -1.03 11.46 8.56
N LYS A 95 -1.75 11.07 9.62
CA LYS A 95 -2.75 11.92 10.31
C LYS A 95 -2.26 12.53 11.64
N GLY A 96 -0.98 12.40 11.96
CA GLY A 96 -0.41 12.82 13.25
C GLY A 96 -0.08 11.64 14.15
N TRP A 97 0.07 11.90 15.45
CA TRP A 97 0.35 10.85 16.42
C TRP A 97 -0.92 10.09 16.79
N ILE A 98 -0.85 8.78 16.83
CA ILE A 98 -1.96 7.93 17.27
C ILE A 98 -1.45 6.88 18.24
N SER A 99 -2.27 6.55 19.22
CA SER A 99 -2.00 5.43 20.13
C SER A 99 -1.88 4.12 19.34
N ALA A 100 -0.73 3.48 19.44
CA ALA A 100 -0.48 2.15 18.89
C ALA A 100 -0.69 1.05 19.94
N VAL A 101 -0.33 1.31 21.21
CA VAL A 101 -0.53 0.37 22.33
C VAL A 101 -1.16 1.10 23.50
N ASN A 102 -2.15 0.46 24.13
CA ASN A 102 -2.81 0.92 25.35
C ASN A 102 -2.22 0.18 26.56
N LEU A 103 -1.64 0.93 27.50
CA LEU A 103 -1.06 0.44 28.76
C LEU A 103 -1.72 1.09 29.97
N ASP A 104 -2.91 1.69 29.80
CA ASP A 104 -3.55 2.48 30.85
C ASP A 104 -3.81 1.66 32.11
N SER A 105 -3.94 2.40 33.20
CA SER A 105 -4.41 1.88 34.47
C SER A 105 -5.29 2.91 35.18
N ASP A 106 -6.02 2.46 36.19
CA ASP A 106 -6.79 3.32 37.09
C ASP A 106 -6.18 3.27 38.49
N VAL A 107 -6.06 4.41 39.15
CA VAL A 107 -5.49 4.54 40.50
C VAL A 107 -6.42 5.29 41.44
N ALA A 108 -6.34 5.03 42.75
CA ALA A 108 -7.25 5.65 43.72
C ALA A 108 -6.88 7.12 44.03
N ALA A 109 -5.62 7.49 43.87
CA ALA A 109 -5.12 8.85 44.08
C ALA A 109 -4.07 9.24 43.03
N PRO A 110 -3.96 10.52 42.63
CA PRO A 110 -3.02 10.94 41.57
C PRO A 110 -1.56 10.61 41.87
N GLU A 111 -1.18 10.58 43.15
CA GLU A 111 0.17 10.28 43.62
C GLU A 111 0.57 8.82 43.36
N GLN A 112 -0.41 7.92 43.25
CA GLN A 112 -0.22 6.49 42.98
C GLN A 112 -0.04 6.18 41.49
N ALA A 113 -0.16 7.17 40.61
CA ALA A 113 0.01 6.96 39.18
C ALA A 113 1.45 6.55 38.87
N HIS A 114 1.64 5.40 38.24
CA HIS A 114 2.95 4.92 37.80
C HIS A 114 2.93 4.68 36.30
N CYS A 115 4.04 5.01 35.64
CA CYS A 115 4.22 4.76 34.22
C CYS A 115 4.81 3.36 34.03
N PHE A 116 4.37 2.65 32.99
CA PHE A 116 4.80 1.29 32.66
C PHE A 116 6.32 1.18 32.52
N TYR A 117 6.97 2.20 31.95
CA TYR A 117 8.43 2.26 31.78
C TYR A 117 9.15 3.11 32.85
N ASP A 118 8.56 3.28 34.04
CA ASP A 118 9.14 4.04 35.16
C ASP A 118 10.16 3.21 35.98
N ASN A 119 11.14 2.59 35.31
CA ASN A 119 12.08 1.65 35.94
C ASN A 119 13.49 2.24 36.18
N GLY A 120 13.66 3.56 36.00
CA GLY A 120 14.94 4.24 36.20
C GLY A 120 16.02 3.96 35.14
N THR A 121 15.68 3.21 34.07
CA THR A 121 16.57 3.00 32.92
C THR A 121 16.13 3.84 31.73
N VAL A 122 17.09 4.20 30.87
CA VAL A 122 16.78 4.93 29.64
C VAL A 122 15.95 4.04 28.71
N LEU A 123 14.75 4.49 28.38
CA LEU A 123 13.83 3.74 27.53
C LEU A 123 14.42 3.60 26.13
N GLN A 124 14.58 2.38 25.66
CA GLN A 124 15.09 2.09 24.32
C GLN A 124 13.95 2.12 23.30
N ARG A 125 14.19 2.72 22.13
CA ARG A 125 13.20 2.71 21.03
C ARG A 125 12.82 1.28 20.63
N GLN A 126 13.78 0.36 20.56
CA GLN A 126 13.53 -1.03 20.17
C GLN A 126 12.56 -1.73 21.14
N THR A 127 12.65 -1.46 22.45
CA THR A 127 11.71 -2.02 23.45
C THR A 127 10.28 -1.56 23.16
N VAL A 128 10.11 -0.28 22.84
CA VAL A 128 8.81 0.30 22.49
C VAL A 128 8.29 -0.27 21.17
N GLN A 129 9.16 -0.39 20.16
CA GLN A 129 8.80 -0.94 18.85
C GLN A 129 8.40 -2.42 18.92
N ASN A 130 9.13 -3.25 19.66
CA ASN A 130 8.76 -4.65 19.90
C ASN A 130 7.37 -4.77 20.55
N LYS A 131 7.02 -3.83 21.45
CA LYS A 131 5.68 -3.79 22.06
C LYS A 131 4.59 -3.43 21.05
N VAL A 132 4.85 -2.48 20.14
CA VAL A 132 3.95 -2.15 19.03
C VAL A 132 3.78 -3.35 18.10
N GLU A 133 4.83 -4.07 17.77
CA GLU A 133 4.73 -5.26 16.92
C GLU A 133 3.92 -6.38 17.59
N ALA A 134 4.07 -6.56 18.90
CA ALA A 134 3.36 -7.60 19.65
C ALA A 134 1.89 -7.26 19.99
N GLN A 135 1.58 -5.98 20.23
CA GLN A 135 0.29 -5.55 20.82
C GLN A 135 -0.33 -4.36 20.10
N GLY A 136 0.26 -3.93 18.99
CA GLY A 136 -0.19 -2.79 18.20
C GLY A 136 -1.59 -2.99 17.67
N ARG A 137 -2.29 -1.88 17.46
CA ARG A 137 -3.62 -1.92 16.84
C ARG A 137 -3.54 -2.48 15.43
N LYS A 138 -4.48 -3.37 15.09
CA LYS A 138 -4.59 -4.02 13.78
C LYS A 138 -4.86 -3.07 12.61
N ASN A 139 -5.36 -1.87 12.89
CA ASN A 139 -5.67 -0.84 11.89
C ASN A 139 -4.45 0.05 11.54
N ILE A 140 -3.25 -0.37 11.93
CA ILE A 140 -1.99 0.28 11.59
C ILE A 140 -1.23 -0.67 10.65
N CYS A 141 -0.69 -0.15 9.56
CA CYS A 141 0.16 -0.90 8.65
C CYS A 141 1.53 -1.13 9.31
N GLN A 142 1.78 -2.34 9.79
CA GLN A 142 3.00 -2.69 10.50
C GLN A 142 4.06 -3.25 9.55
N PRO A 143 5.36 -2.96 9.76
CA PRO A 143 6.45 -3.52 8.96
C PRO A 143 6.38 -5.05 8.87
N VAL A 144 6.59 -5.58 7.66
CA VAL A 144 6.66 -7.02 7.41
C VAL A 144 8.10 -7.42 7.08
N TYR A 145 8.75 -8.04 8.05
CA TYR A 145 10.17 -8.38 7.98
C TYR A 145 10.46 -9.60 7.09
N LYS A 146 11.74 -9.81 6.77
CA LYS A 146 12.19 -10.81 5.80
C LYS A 146 11.73 -12.23 6.11
N ASP A 147 11.71 -12.58 7.39
CA ASP A 147 11.44 -13.95 7.85
C ASP A 147 9.96 -14.16 8.25
N ASP A 148 9.11 -13.14 8.08
CA ASP A 148 7.67 -13.24 8.29
C ASP A 148 7.02 -14.05 7.16
N PRO A 149 6.29 -15.15 7.43
CA PRO A 149 5.54 -15.89 6.42
C PRO A 149 4.57 -15.03 5.61
N LEU A 150 4.02 -13.97 6.20
CA LEU A 150 3.13 -13.01 5.52
C LEU A 150 3.84 -12.33 4.34
N ARG A 151 5.15 -12.11 4.44
CA ARG A 151 5.94 -11.49 3.37
C ARG A 151 5.83 -12.29 2.08
N THR A 152 6.02 -13.59 2.16
CA THR A 152 5.95 -14.46 0.98
C THR A 152 4.56 -14.39 0.34
N GLN A 153 3.50 -14.44 1.15
CA GLN A 153 2.12 -14.35 0.68
C GLN A 153 1.83 -13.04 -0.07
N ILE A 154 2.31 -11.90 0.46
CA ILE A 154 2.14 -10.59 -0.20
C ILE A 154 2.95 -10.53 -1.50
N LEU A 155 4.20 -11.00 -1.48
CA LEU A 155 5.06 -10.99 -2.67
C LEU A 155 4.56 -11.94 -3.77
N ASP A 156 3.90 -13.05 -3.42
CA ASP A 156 3.24 -13.92 -4.40
C ASP A 156 2.08 -13.20 -5.09
N GLY A 157 1.28 -12.42 -4.34
CA GLY A 157 0.24 -11.57 -4.92
C GLY A 157 0.79 -10.53 -5.92
N LEU A 158 1.98 -9.99 -5.68
CA LEU A 158 2.66 -9.12 -6.64
C LEU A 158 3.13 -9.89 -7.89
N ARG A 159 3.66 -11.10 -7.72
CA ARG A 159 4.12 -11.94 -8.85
C ARG A 159 2.97 -12.32 -9.78
N ASP A 160 1.79 -12.63 -9.23
CA ASP A 160 0.59 -12.96 -10.01
C ASP A 160 0.11 -11.81 -10.92
N SER A 161 0.43 -10.57 -10.52
CA SER A 161 0.09 -9.35 -11.25
C SER A 161 1.21 -8.88 -12.18
N TYR A 162 2.45 -9.32 -11.96
CA TYR A 162 3.60 -8.89 -12.76
C TYR A 162 3.69 -9.62 -14.10
N ILE A 163 3.82 -8.85 -15.17
CA ILE A 163 3.95 -9.39 -16.52
C ILE A 163 5.29 -9.04 -17.19
N GLY A 164 6.12 -8.15 -16.63
CA GLY A 164 7.40 -7.76 -17.24
C GLY A 164 7.33 -6.51 -18.11
N ASP A 165 8.11 -6.46 -19.18
CA ASP A 165 8.07 -5.38 -20.17
C ASP A 165 6.93 -5.61 -21.17
N SER A 166 5.85 -4.80 -21.08
CA SER A 166 4.68 -4.96 -21.95
C SER A 166 4.98 -4.83 -23.45
N ASN A 167 6.08 -4.18 -23.84
CA ASN A 167 6.46 -3.97 -25.24
C ASN A 167 7.15 -5.18 -25.88
N THR A 168 7.54 -6.17 -25.09
CA THR A 168 8.26 -7.37 -25.57
C THR A 168 7.51 -8.66 -25.30
N LEU A 169 6.29 -8.57 -24.76
CA LEU A 169 5.49 -9.74 -24.46
C LEU A 169 5.00 -10.40 -25.74
N THR A 170 5.16 -11.72 -25.77
CA THR A 170 4.56 -12.57 -26.79
C THR A 170 3.31 -13.20 -26.24
N LEU A 171 2.27 -13.25 -27.06
CA LEU A 171 0.95 -13.75 -26.70
C LEU A 171 1.02 -15.17 -26.08
N ASN A 172 0.46 -15.31 -24.87
CA ASN A 172 0.39 -16.54 -24.08
C ASN A 172 1.73 -17.17 -23.66
N THR A 173 2.81 -16.40 -23.65
CA THR A 173 4.06 -16.83 -23.01
C THR A 173 3.98 -16.74 -21.49
N SER A 174 4.79 -17.54 -20.81
CA SER A 174 4.90 -17.50 -19.34
C SER A 174 5.46 -16.16 -18.88
N SER A 175 4.86 -15.58 -17.82
CA SER A 175 5.42 -14.41 -17.15
C SER A 175 6.88 -14.66 -16.71
N PRO A 176 7.73 -13.61 -16.69
CA PRO A 176 9.10 -13.72 -16.26
C PRO A 176 9.20 -14.15 -14.79
N ALA A 177 10.16 -15.00 -14.47
CA ALA A 177 10.46 -15.38 -13.11
C ALA A 177 11.18 -14.23 -12.39
N VAL A 178 10.49 -13.58 -11.44
CA VAL A 178 11.03 -12.40 -10.75
C VAL A 178 11.14 -12.54 -9.24
N LYS A 179 12.09 -11.80 -8.68
CA LYS A 179 12.21 -11.52 -7.25
C LYS A 179 11.90 -10.06 -7.00
N PHE A 180 11.09 -9.79 -5.98
CA PHE A 180 10.86 -8.44 -5.51
C PHE A 180 11.86 -8.07 -4.41
N VAL A 181 12.71 -7.09 -4.72
CA VAL A 181 13.61 -6.45 -3.76
C VAL A 181 12.81 -5.39 -3.01
N VAL A 182 12.37 -5.76 -1.80
CA VAL A 182 11.60 -4.88 -0.90
C VAL A 182 12.50 -3.76 -0.40
N THR A 183 12.04 -2.52 -0.57
CA THR A 183 12.58 -1.34 0.12
C THR A 183 11.75 -1.05 1.36
N GLU A 184 10.42 -1.04 1.24
CA GLU A 184 9.48 -0.98 2.34
C GLU A 184 8.35 -1.98 2.11
N LEU A 185 7.90 -2.64 3.17
CA LEU A 185 6.72 -3.49 3.15
C LEU A 185 6.03 -3.38 4.50
N CYS A 186 4.75 -3.02 4.48
CA CYS A 186 3.92 -3.06 5.66
C CYS A 186 2.56 -3.73 5.35
N ALA A 187 1.91 -4.24 6.39
CA ALA A 187 0.56 -4.81 6.31
C ALA A 187 -0.27 -4.45 7.55
N SER A 188 -1.55 -4.21 7.32
CA SER A 188 -2.62 -4.21 8.31
C SER A 188 -3.43 -5.51 8.20
N GLU A 189 -4.59 -5.59 8.86
CA GLU A 189 -5.51 -6.73 8.73
C GLU A 189 -5.99 -6.96 7.28
N ASN A 190 -6.26 -5.87 6.54
CA ASN A 190 -6.96 -5.93 5.25
C ASN A 190 -6.12 -5.42 4.06
N TYR A 191 -5.09 -4.63 4.32
CA TYR A 191 -4.30 -3.97 3.28
C TYR A 191 -2.81 -4.14 3.52
N ALA A 192 -2.04 -4.12 2.43
CA ALA A 192 -0.59 -4.08 2.48
C ALA A 192 -0.08 -3.05 1.48
N ARG A 193 1.08 -2.47 1.78
CA ARG A 193 1.78 -1.59 0.86
C ARG A 193 3.18 -2.13 0.60
N PHE A 194 3.50 -2.33 -0.66
CA PHE A 194 4.83 -2.69 -1.12
C PHE A 194 5.48 -1.50 -1.82
N PHE A 195 6.70 -1.17 -1.42
CA PHE A 195 7.61 -0.31 -2.17
C PHE A 195 8.92 -1.04 -2.45
N GLY A 196 9.30 -1.19 -3.71
CA GLY A 196 10.49 -1.98 -4.06
C GLY A 196 10.69 -2.14 -5.55
N LYS A 197 11.55 -3.07 -5.96
CA LYS A 197 11.89 -3.30 -7.39
C LYS A 197 11.72 -4.76 -7.78
N ALA A 198 11.38 -5.00 -9.04
CA ALA A 198 11.56 -6.32 -9.65
C ALA A 198 13.05 -6.55 -9.98
N SER A 199 13.51 -7.78 -9.83
CA SER A 199 14.86 -8.23 -10.14
C SER A 199 14.80 -9.63 -10.75
N GLY A 200 15.73 -9.93 -11.65
CA GLY A 200 15.77 -11.19 -12.40
C GLY A 200 15.13 -11.11 -13.79
N ASP A 201 14.45 -10.00 -14.11
CA ASP A 201 13.93 -9.73 -15.46
C ASP A 201 14.89 -8.85 -16.27
N THR A 202 14.84 -8.97 -17.59
CA THR A 202 15.59 -8.13 -18.53
C THR A 202 15.05 -6.70 -18.48
N PRO A 203 15.88 -5.69 -18.19
CA PRO A 203 15.42 -4.31 -18.13
C PRO A 203 14.86 -3.82 -19.47
N SER A 204 13.65 -3.27 -19.43
CA SER A 204 13.06 -2.56 -20.56
C SER A 204 13.82 -1.27 -20.86
N PRO A 205 14.09 -0.94 -22.14
CA PRO A 205 14.56 0.38 -22.53
C PRO A 205 13.52 1.48 -22.31
N TYR A 206 12.24 1.10 -22.13
CA TYR A 206 11.12 2.02 -21.95
C TYR A 206 10.73 2.25 -20.47
N ARG A 207 11.48 1.67 -19.52
CA ARG A 207 11.20 1.86 -18.08
C ARG A 207 11.47 3.30 -17.66
N ALA A 208 10.62 3.83 -16.77
CA ALA A 208 10.81 5.16 -16.21
C ALA A 208 11.76 5.13 -14.99
N GLY A 209 12.77 5.99 -15.00
CA GLY A 209 13.52 6.36 -13.79
C GLY A 209 14.26 5.22 -13.09
N ARG A 210 14.13 5.18 -11.75
CA ARG A 210 14.85 4.22 -10.89
C ARG A 210 14.16 2.84 -10.77
N GLY A 211 12.98 2.67 -11.39
CA GLY A 211 12.30 1.37 -11.52
C GLY A 211 11.68 0.83 -10.24
N TYR A 212 11.04 1.67 -9.41
CA TYR A 212 10.34 1.21 -8.21
C TYR A 212 8.85 0.96 -8.47
N PHE A 213 8.25 0.00 -7.80
CA PHE A 213 6.81 -0.18 -7.70
C PHE A 213 6.36 0.36 -6.34
N ASP A 214 5.26 1.11 -6.31
CA ASP A 214 4.52 1.50 -5.10
C ASP A 214 3.10 0.96 -5.24
N VAL A 215 2.83 -0.16 -4.57
CA VAL A 215 1.64 -0.99 -4.84
C VAL A 215 0.87 -1.21 -3.55
N ILE A 216 -0.44 -0.94 -3.63
CA ILE A 216 -1.39 -1.35 -2.60
C ILE A 216 -1.92 -2.74 -2.95
N LEU A 217 -1.91 -3.63 -1.96
CA LEU A 217 -2.59 -4.91 -2.03
C LEU A 217 -3.73 -4.95 -1.03
N GLN A 218 -4.79 -5.65 -1.40
CA GLN A 218 -5.91 -5.95 -0.51
C GLN A 218 -5.99 -7.46 -0.28
N LYS A 219 -6.26 -7.84 0.95
CA LYS A 219 -6.56 -9.22 1.32
C LYS A 219 -8.00 -9.54 0.93
N THR A 220 -8.16 -10.60 0.14
CA THR A 220 -9.48 -11.14 -0.24
C THR A 220 -10.11 -11.89 0.92
N ASP A 221 -11.41 -12.17 0.84
CA ASP A 221 -12.15 -12.98 1.83
C ASP A 221 -11.56 -14.38 2.02
N LYS A 222 -10.84 -14.90 1.02
CA LYS A 222 -10.12 -16.19 1.06
C LYS A 222 -8.72 -16.08 1.69
N GLY A 223 -8.33 -14.89 2.13
CA GLY A 223 -7.03 -14.61 2.72
C GLY A 223 -5.88 -14.40 1.71
N THR A 224 -6.15 -14.42 0.41
CA THR A 224 -5.14 -14.18 -0.64
C THR A 224 -4.94 -12.69 -0.87
N TRP A 225 -3.70 -12.24 -1.06
CA TRP A 225 -3.36 -10.85 -1.39
C TRP A 225 -3.44 -10.60 -2.89
N ARG A 226 -4.12 -9.51 -3.29
CA ARG A 226 -4.26 -9.08 -4.69
C ARG A 226 -3.90 -7.61 -4.83
N THR A 227 -3.27 -7.23 -5.94
CA THR A 227 -2.99 -5.82 -6.24
C THR A 227 -4.29 -5.04 -6.42
N VAL A 228 -4.28 -3.76 -6.10
CA VAL A 228 -5.42 -2.86 -6.32
C VAL A 228 -5.03 -1.78 -7.34
N PRO A 229 -5.79 -1.61 -8.43
CA PRO A 229 -6.93 -2.44 -8.89
C PRO A 229 -6.48 -3.84 -9.35
N GLU A 230 -7.36 -4.85 -9.24
CA GLU A 230 -7.01 -6.24 -9.57
C GLU A 230 -6.86 -6.47 -11.09
N ASN A 231 -7.58 -5.68 -11.90
CA ASN A 231 -7.50 -5.75 -13.35
C ASN A 231 -6.31 -4.98 -13.94
N MET A 232 -5.61 -4.14 -13.16
CA MET A 232 -4.38 -3.48 -13.59
C MET A 232 -3.18 -4.36 -13.25
N VAL A 233 -2.40 -4.71 -14.27
CA VAL A 233 -1.22 -5.58 -14.12
C VAL A 233 0.06 -4.74 -13.99
N LEU A 234 1.06 -5.29 -13.30
CA LEU A 234 2.33 -4.61 -13.06
C LEU A 234 3.29 -4.82 -14.24
N THR A 235 3.78 -3.72 -14.80
CA THR A 235 4.73 -3.71 -15.91
C THR A 235 5.98 -2.92 -15.55
N GLN A 236 7.09 -3.12 -16.27
CA GLN A 236 8.28 -2.29 -16.06
C GLN A 236 8.05 -0.80 -16.38
N GLN A 237 6.99 -0.49 -17.14
CA GLN A 237 6.59 0.87 -17.50
C GLN A 237 5.75 1.54 -16.40
N SER A 238 5.11 0.76 -15.52
CA SER A 238 4.29 1.29 -14.43
C SER A 238 5.10 1.69 -13.18
N THR A 239 6.43 1.80 -13.29
CA THR A 239 7.30 2.13 -12.15
C THR A 239 7.35 3.63 -11.83
N VAL A 240 7.49 3.94 -10.54
CA VAL A 240 7.62 5.29 -9.98
C VAL A 240 9.07 5.61 -9.58
N HIS A 241 9.34 6.91 -9.37
CA HIS A 241 10.67 7.42 -9.04
C HIS A 241 11.00 7.39 -7.54
N TRP A 242 10.02 7.62 -6.66
CA TRP A 242 10.18 7.71 -5.21
C TRP A 242 8.95 7.17 -4.48
N SER A 243 9.15 6.75 -3.22
CA SER A 243 8.07 6.39 -2.31
C SER A 243 7.23 7.61 -2.00
N LEU A 244 5.91 7.49 -2.03
CA LEU A 244 5.01 8.57 -1.59
C LEU A 244 4.82 8.62 -0.06
N HIS A 245 5.35 7.63 0.68
CA HIS A 245 5.07 7.48 2.11
C HIS A 245 6.36 7.17 2.86
N ASN A 246 6.59 7.91 3.95
CA ASN A 246 7.84 7.80 4.73
C ASN A 246 7.59 7.41 6.20
N HIS A 247 6.36 7.03 6.58
CA HIS A 247 5.91 6.83 7.95
C HIS A 247 4.90 5.67 8.07
N TRP A 248 4.55 5.27 9.29
CA TRP A 248 3.46 4.32 9.54
C TRP A 248 2.15 4.84 8.92
N ILE A 249 1.37 3.94 8.34
CA ILE A 249 0.17 4.30 7.58
C ILE A 249 -1.03 3.66 8.26
N LEU A 250 -2.12 4.42 8.39
CA LEU A 250 -3.38 3.86 8.88
C LEU A 250 -4.04 2.97 7.83
N ASP A 251 -4.68 1.90 8.27
CA ASP A 251 -5.47 1.01 7.41
C ASP A 251 -6.55 1.78 6.64
N GLY A 252 -7.21 2.72 7.30
CA GLY A 252 -8.19 3.61 6.66
C GLY A 252 -7.57 4.47 5.55
N TYR A 253 -6.32 4.92 5.70
CA TYR A 253 -5.64 5.65 4.62
C TYR A 253 -5.35 4.72 3.44
N LEU A 254 -4.86 3.50 3.68
CA LEU A 254 -4.66 2.52 2.61
C LEU A 254 -5.96 2.15 1.91
N ALA A 255 -7.07 2.04 2.64
CA ALA A 255 -8.39 1.82 2.09
C ALA A 255 -8.85 3.00 1.22
N ASP A 256 -8.65 4.24 1.67
CA ASP A 256 -8.94 5.45 0.89
C ASP A 256 -8.09 5.50 -0.39
N THR A 257 -6.78 5.22 -0.30
CA THR A 257 -5.89 5.12 -1.47
C THR A 257 -6.36 4.02 -2.43
N ALA A 258 -6.70 2.83 -1.92
CA ALA A 258 -7.22 1.73 -2.72
C ALA A 258 -8.52 2.11 -3.44
N ASN A 259 -9.43 2.81 -2.76
CA ASN A 259 -10.68 3.32 -3.35
C ASN A 259 -10.40 4.34 -4.45
N ASN A 260 -9.49 5.29 -4.21
CA ASN A 260 -9.07 6.27 -5.22
C ASN A 260 -8.44 5.59 -6.45
N LEU A 261 -7.63 4.54 -6.24
CA LEU A 261 -7.04 3.76 -7.32
C LEU A 261 -8.10 3.02 -8.14
N ARG A 262 -9.13 2.45 -7.52
CA ARG A 262 -10.26 1.80 -8.23
C ARG A 262 -11.13 2.78 -9.01
N GLN A 263 -11.25 4.02 -8.52
CA GLN A 263 -12.01 5.08 -9.16
C GLN A 263 -11.23 5.84 -10.23
N ARG A 264 -9.90 5.65 -10.29
CA ARG A 264 -9.06 6.27 -11.31
C ARG A 264 -9.51 5.80 -12.70
N CYS A 265 -9.77 6.76 -13.58
CA CYS A 265 -10.03 6.43 -14.98
C CYS A 265 -8.80 5.80 -15.60
N VAL A 266 -9.04 4.68 -16.28
CA VAL A 266 -8.05 4.05 -17.13
C VAL A 266 -7.59 5.06 -18.18
N GLN A 267 -6.31 5.07 -18.52
CA GLN A 267 -5.77 5.93 -19.57
C GLN A 267 -5.11 5.07 -20.65
N ALA A 268 -5.03 5.60 -21.87
CA ALA A 268 -4.29 4.95 -22.95
C ALA A 268 -2.85 4.63 -22.49
N GLY A 269 -2.40 3.40 -22.75
CA GLY A 269 -1.13 2.86 -22.29
C GLY A 269 -1.18 2.16 -20.93
N ASP A 270 -2.29 2.23 -20.18
CA ASP A 270 -2.47 1.34 -19.03
C ASP A 270 -2.61 -0.11 -19.51
N THR A 271 -1.92 -1.03 -18.84
CA THR A 271 -2.00 -2.47 -19.13
C THR A 271 -3.02 -3.16 -18.23
N LEU A 272 -3.96 -3.86 -18.85
CA LEU A 272 -5.10 -4.48 -18.15
C LEU A 272 -5.20 -5.98 -18.40
N ARG A 273 -5.90 -6.66 -17.49
CA ARG A 273 -6.44 -8.02 -17.64
C ARG A 273 -7.96 -7.95 -17.53
N LEU A 274 -8.65 -8.34 -18.59
CA LEU A 274 -10.09 -8.20 -18.78
C LEU A 274 -10.72 -9.57 -19.01
N SER A 275 -11.96 -9.76 -18.55
CA SER A 275 -12.74 -10.99 -18.78
C SER A 275 -13.99 -10.66 -19.58
N GLY A 276 -14.39 -11.56 -20.47
CA GLY A 276 -15.53 -11.34 -21.33
C GLY A 276 -15.76 -12.44 -22.36
N LEU A 277 -16.79 -12.28 -23.18
CA LEU A 277 -17.12 -13.19 -24.27
C LEU A 277 -16.40 -12.75 -25.55
N LEU A 278 -15.59 -13.62 -26.12
CA LEU A 278 -14.91 -13.37 -27.38
C LEU A 278 -15.88 -13.53 -28.55
N ARG A 279 -16.00 -12.53 -29.41
CA ARG A 279 -16.89 -12.52 -30.57
C ARG A 279 -16.16 -12.02 -31.80
N GLU A 280 -16.56 -12.55 -32.95
CA GLU A 280 -16.26 -11.96 -34.24
C GLU A 280 -17.42 -11.04 -34.65
N GLN A 281 -17.08 -9.90 -35.24
CA GLN A 281 -18.01 -8.94 -35.82
C GLN A 281 -17.49 -8.50 -37.19
N GLY A 282 -18.33 -7.82 -37.98
CA GLY A 282 -18.04 -7.50 -39.37
C GLY A 282 -18.21 -8.69 -40.32
N THR A 283 -17.84 -8.53 -41.58
CA THR A 283 -17.95 -9.57 -42.61
C THR A 283 -16.75 -9.54 -43.56
N GLY A 284 -16.36 -10.71 -44.08
CA GLY A 284 -15.30 -10.80 -45.09
C GLY A 284 -13.95 -10.24 -44.62
N GLY A 285 -13.33 -9.39 -45.45
CA GLY A 285 -12.03 -8.77 -45.16
C GLY A 285 -12.05 -7.77 -44.00
N ASP A 286 -13.24 -7.30 -43.61
CA ASP A 286 -13.44 -6.32 -42.53
C ASP A 286 -13.87 -7.01 -41.22
N ALA A 287 -13.75 -8.33 -41.12
CA ALA A 287 -14.03 -9.04 -39.87
C ALA A 287 -13.00 -8.66 -38.79
N TYR A 288 -13.47 -8.35 -37.59
CA TYR A 288 -12.66 -8.00 -36.43
C TYR A 288 -13.17 -8.72 -35.18
N TRP A 289 -12.28 -8.90 -34.20
CA TRP A 289 -12.63 -9.59 -32.96
C TRP A 289 -12.80 -8.59 -31.84
N VAL A 290 -13.83 -8.81 -31.03
CA VAL A 290 -14.09 -8.02 -29.83
C VAL A 290 -14.19 -8.93 -28.62
N ILE A 291 -13.80 -8.40 -27.46
CA ILE A 291 -14.20 -8.94 -26.17
C ILE A 291 -15.38 -8.13 -25.65
N ALA A 292 -16.53 -8.79 -25.48
CA ALA A 292 -17.69 -8.23 -24.78
C ALA A 292 -17.47 -8.44 -23.27
N LEU A 293 -17.17 -7.36 -22.56
CA LEU A 293 -16.69 -7.38 -21.18
C LEU A 293 -17.76 -7.89 -20.21
N ASP A 294 -17.34 -8.70 -19.24
CA ASP A 294 -18.22 -9.13 -18.13
C ASP A 294 -18.64 -7.94 -17.26
N GLN A 295 -17.73 -6.99 -17.10
CA GLN A 295 -17.94 -5.74 -16.38
C GLN A 295 -17.50 -4.59 -17.29
N PRO A 296 -18.41 -3.67 -17.64
CA PRO A 296 -18.04 -2.47 -18.38
C PRO A 296 -16.98 -1.65 -17.64
N LEU A 297 -16.09 -1.00 -18.39
CA LEU A 297 -15.11 -0.10 -17.79
C LEU A 297 -15.82 1.13 -17.20
N ALA A 298 -15.56 1.45 -15.94
CA ALA A 298 -16.22 2.56 -15.26
C ALA A 298 -15.90 3.92 -15.92
N CYS A 299 -14.63 4.15 -16.27
CA CYS A 299 -14.23 5.26 -17.10
C CYS A 299 -12.88 5.02 -17.80
N VAL A 300 -12.73 5.61 -18.99
CA VAL A 300 -11.45 5.70 -19.72
C VAL A 300 -11.26 7.16 -20.12
N ARG A 301 -10.08 7.70 -19.82
CA ARG A 301 -9.74 9.09 -20.14
C ARG A 301 -9.71 9.29 -21.65
N ASP A 302 -10.32 10.40 -22.09
CA ASP A 302 -10.36 10.83 -23.49
C ASP A 302 -11.06 9.86 -24.46
N ALA A 303 -11.78 8.87 -23.94
CA ALA A 303 -12.62 7.99 -24.76
C ALA A 303 -13.84 8.73 -25.30
N ASP A 304 -14.26 8.36 -26.51
CA ASP A 304 -15.49 8.85 -27.13
C ASP A 304 -16.72 8.24 -26.45
N VAL A 305 -17.19 8.90 -25.39
CA VAL A 305 -18.34 8.48 -24.58
C VAL A 305 -19.69 8.73 -25.28
N ALA A 306 -19.70 9.40 -26.45
CA ALA A 306 -20.92 9.65 -27.20
C ALA A 306 -21.41 8.39 -27.94
N GLN A 307 -20.52 7.43 -28.19
CA GLN A 307 -20.90 6.15 -28.79
C GLN A 307 -21.63 5.26 -27.77
N PRO A 308 -22.81 4.69 -28.12
CA PRO A 308 -23.44 3.68 -27.30
C PRO A 308 -22.48 2.52 -27.03
N ASP A 309 -22.57 1.94 -25.83
CA ASP A 309 -21.81 0.74 -25.46
C ASP A 309 -20.27 0.88 -25.51
N TRP A 310 -19.75 2.12 -25.54
CA TRP A 310 -18.32 2.44 -25.70
C TRP A 310 -17.40 1.74 -24.69
N ASN A 311 -17.90 1.43 -23.49
CA ASN A 311 -17.14 0.82 -22.40
C ASN A 311 -17.49 -0.66 -22.16
N THR A 312 -18.34 -1.26 -22.99
CA THR A 312 -18.81 -2.64 -22.81
C THR A 312 -18.10 -3.65 -23.71
N GLN A 313 -17.45 -3.16 -24.77
CA GLN A 313 -16.72 -4.00 -25.72
C GLN A 313 -15.43 -3.33 -26.17
N MET A 314 -14.42 -4.14 -26.43
CA MET A 314 -13.13 -3.68 -26.94
C MET A 314 -12.69 -4.54 -28.12
N GLN A 315 -12.30 -3.89 -29.20
CA GLN A 315 -11.63 -4.56 -30.33
C GLN A 315 -10.26 -5.06 -29.90
N LEU A 316 -9.94 -6.29 -30.27
CA LEU A 316 -8.62 -6.89 -30.07
C LEU A 316 -7.76 -6.66 -31.32
N MET A 317 -6.61 -6.01 -31.17
CA MET A 317 -5.66 -5.84 -32.27
C MET A 317 -4.77 -7.07 -32.37
N LEU A 318 -5.25 -8.02 -33.15
CA LEU A 318 -4.59 -9.29 -33.46
C LEU A 318 -4.20 -9.32 -34.93
N SER A 319 -3.00 -9.82 -35.21
CA SER A 319 -2.59 -10.20 -36.56
C SER A 319 -3.46 -11.34 -37.12
N ALA A 320 -3.39 -11.56 -38.43
CA ALA A 320 -4.10 -12.68 -39.07
C ALA A 320 -3.67 -14.05 -38.51
N GLU A 321 -2.38 -14.22 -38.21
CA GLU A 321 -1.82 -15.44 -37.62
C GLU A 321 -2.34 -15.68 -36.20
N GLU A 322 -2.39 -14.63 -35.36
CA GLU A 322 -2.93 -14.74 -34.01
C GLU A 322 -4.42 -15.08 -34.03
N ARG A 323 -5.22 -14.43 -34.88
CA ARG A 323 -6.66 -14.78 -35.03
C ARG A 323 -6.86 -16.23 -35.45
N ALA A 324 -6.06 -16.72 -36.40
CA ALA A 324 -6.11 -18.11 -36.81
C ALA A 324 -5.77 -19.07 -35.65
N ALA A 325 -4.79 -18.72 -34.81
CA ALA A 325 -4.38 -19.53 -33.66
C ALA A 325 -5.48 -19.63 -32.57
N PHE A 326 -6.33 -18.61 -32.43
CA PHE A 326 -7.34 -18.55 -31.35
C PHE A 326 -8.78 -18.76 -31.82
N THR A 327 -9.01 -19.23 -33.06
CA THR A 327 -10.38 -19.37 -33.60
C THR A 327 -11.25 -20.30 -32.74
N ALA A 328 -10.64 -21.30 -32.09
CA ALA A 328 -11.33 -22.20 -31.17
C ALA A 328 -11.87 -21.53 -29.88
N LEU A 329 -11.48 -20.28 -29.61
CA LEU A 329 -11.97 -19.48 -28.48
C LEU A 329 -13.17 -18.59 -28.84
N LEU A 330 -13.50 -18.45 -30.13
CA LEU A 330 -14.68 -17.68 -30.55
C LEU A 330 -15.96 -18.23 -29.91
N GLY A 331 -16.80 -17.33 -29.42
CA GLY A 331 -18.03 -17.68 -28.72
C GLY A 331 -17.82 -18.20 -27.29
N LYS A 332 -16.60 -18.18 -26.74
CA LYS A 332 -16.30 -18.60 -25.37
C LYS A 332 -15.95 -17.42 -24.47
N LYS A 333 -16.12 -17.62 -23.16
CA LYS A 333 -15.58 -16.71 -22.14
C LYS A 333 -14.07 -16.85 -22.11
N VAL A 334 -13.39 -15.70 -22.14
CA VAL A 334 -11.94 -15.60 -22.17
C VAL A 334 -11.47 -14.53 -21.19
N VAL A 335 -10.22 -14.68 -20.77
CA VAL A 335 -9.43 -13.62 -20.16
C VAL A 335 -8.45 -13.10 -21.20
N ALA A 336 -8.53 -11.81 -21.51
CA ALA A 336 -7.62 -11.11 -22.41
C ALA A 336 -6.75 -10.12 -21.62
N GLY A 337 -5.47 -10.00 -21.97
CA GLY A 337 -4.56 -9.03 -21.36
C GLY A 337 -3.81 -8.25 -22.41
N GLY A 338 -3.74 -6.93 -22.26
CA GLY A 338 -3.04 -6.04 -23.18
C GLY A 338 -3.09 -4.58 -22.72
N ASP A 339 -2.51 -3.71 -23.54
CA ASP A 339 -2.49 -2.27 -23.33
C ASP A 339 -3.76 -1.64 -23.91
N ILE A 340 -4.43 -0.80 -23.14
CA ILE A 340 -5.59 -0.06 -23.65
C ILE A 340 -5.15 1.08 -24.56
N SER A 341 -5.88 1.28 -25.65
CA SER A 341 -5.68 2.37 -26.59
C SER A 341 -7.01 2.96 -27.04
N LEU A 342 -6.99 4.24 -27.42
CA LEU A 342 -8.15 4.91 -28.01
C LEU A 342 -8.22 4.62 -29.50
N ALA A 343 -9.43 4.63 -30.04
CA ALA A 343 -9.65 4.54 -31.47
C ALA A 343 -9.17 5.81 -32.20
N LEU A 344 -8.04 5.73 -32.90
CA LEU A 344 -7.47 6.87 -33.64
C LEU A 344 -7.66 6.80 -35.17
N SER A 345 -8.28 5.75 -35.70
CA SER A 345 -8.44 5.57 -37.15
C SER A 345 -9.77 4.90 -37.48
N SER A 346 -10.18 5.00 -38.74
CA SER A 346 -11.37 4.32 -39.28
C SER A 346 -11.25 2.79 -39.33
N ALA A 347 -10.06 2.24 -39.08
CA ALA A 347 -9.86 0.79 -38.95
C ALA A 347 -10.23 0.25 -37.55
N HIS A 348 -10.55 1.14 -36.60
CA HIS A 348 -11.03 0.78 -35.28
C HIS A 348 -12.55 0.92 -35.24
N HIS A 349 -13.23 -0.17 -34.92
CA HIS A 349 -14.69 -0.28 -34.95
C HIS A 349 -15.33 -0.13 -33.57
N THR A 350 -14.52 -0.01 -32.51
CA THR A 350 -14.95 0.30 -31.15
C THR A 350 -14.14 1.49 -30.62
N PRO A 351 -14.70 2.35 -29.74
CA PRO A 351 -13.98 3.50 -29.16
C PRO A 351 -12.69 3.12 -28.42
N LEU A 352 -12.66 1.90 -27.88
CA LEU A 352 -11.57 1.34 -27.12
C LEU A 352 -11.00 0.11 -27.81
N VAL A 353 -9.67 0.00 -27.78
CA VAL A 353 -8.94 -1.07 -28.43
C VAL A 353 -7.94 -1.67 -27.44
N LEU A 354 -7.76 -3.00 -27.47
CA LEU A 354 -6.73 -3.70 -26.73
C LEU A 354 -5.57 -4.04 -27.67
N ASN A 355 -4.40 -3.48 -27.37
CA ASN A 355 -3.16 -3.62 -28.12
C ASN A 355 -2.14 -4.41 -27.31
N ASN A 356 -0.98 -4.76 -27.91
CA ASN A 356 0.12 -5.46 -27.26
C ASN A 356 -0.37 -6.66 -26.42
N ILE A 357 -1.25 -7.46 -27.04
CA ILE A 357 -1.98 -8.50 -26.32
C ILE A 357 -1.00 -9.58 -25.91
N PHE A 358 -0.83 -9.76 -24.60
CA PHE A 358 0.08 -10.75 -24.02
C PHE A 358 -0.64 -12.01 -23.56
N ARG A 359 -1.97 -11.98 -23.45
CA ARG A 359 -2.75 -13.14 -23.01
C ARG A 359 -4.12 -13.19 -23.66
N ILE A 360 -4.51 -14.36 -24.16
CA ILE A 360 -5.90 -14.73 -24.46
C ILE A 360 -6.07 -16.20 -24.09
N THR A 361 -6.84 -16.47 -23.04
CA THR A 361 -7.08 -17.84 -22.55
C THR A 361 -8.54 -18.05 -22.22
N ALA A 362 -9.08 -19.25 -22.45
CA ALA A 362 -10.40 -19.61 -21.96
C ALA A 362 -10.49 -19.47 -20.43
N GLN A 363 -11.66 -19.07 -19.94
CA GLN A 363 -11.96 -18.97 -18.51
C GLN A 363 -12.44 -20.29 -17.92
#